data_AF-A0A950AE32-F1
#
_entry.id   AF-A0A950AE32-F1
#
_cell.length_a   1.000
_cell.length_b   1.000
_cell.length_c   1.000
_cell.angle_alpha   90.00
_cell.angle_beta   90.00
_cell.angle_gamma   90.00
#
_symmetry.space_group_name_H-M   'P 1'
#
loop_
_entity.id
_entity.type
_entity.pdbx_description
1 polymer ?
#
loop_
_entity_poly.entity_id
_entity_poly.type
_entity_poly.pdbx_seq_one_letter_code
_entity_poly.pdbx_strand_id
1 'polypeptide(L)'
;MVITTNWRTYTETDAALHRKAEALVARTEERCWVAELHRLRAVFLTALGADETLIEALFYEAIGIAKQQKSISLEKRAQATYLLPRTVAHIAAEQ
;
A
#
# COMPACT_ATOMS: atom_id res chain seq x y z
N MET A 1 -11.01 -8.11 33.96
CA MET A 1 -10.64 -6.85 33.30
C MET A 1 -10.48 -7.14 31.82
N VAL A 2 -11.50 -6.82 31.02
CA VAL A 2 -11.59 -7.19 29.60
C VAL A 2 -11.22 -5.97 28.77
N ILE A 3 -10.02 -5.96 28.18
CA ILE A 3 -9.64 -4.96 27.18
C ILE A 3 -10.04 -5.52 25.81
N THR A 4 -11.33 -5.43 25.48
CA THR A 4 -11.79 -5.63 24.10
C THR A 4 -11.50 -4.34 23.34
N THR A 5 -10.27 -4.19 22.86
CA THR A 5 -9.95 -3.11 21.93
C THR A 5 -10.70 -3.38 20.64
N ASN A 6 -11.64 -2.48 20.33
CA ASN A 6 -12.52 -2.54 19.18
C ASN A 6 -11.71 -2.35 17.89
N TRP A 7 -11.28 -3.44 17.27
CA TRP A 7 -10.55 -3.45 15.99
C TRP A 7 -11.37 -2.80 14.85
N ARG A 8 -12.70 -2.74 14.98
CA ARG A 8 -13.61 -2.14 13.99
C ARG A 8 -13.46 -0.62 13.87
N THR A 9 -13.10 0.08 14.96
CA THR A 9 -12.83 1.52 14.90
C THR A 9 -11.44 1.85 14.35
N TYR A 10 -10.50 0.91 14.41
CA TYR A 10 -9.13 1.07 13.91
C TYR A 10 -9.10 1.09 12.36
N THR A 11 -9.92 0.26 11.73
CA THR A 11 -10.00 0.18 10.26
C THR A 11 -10.72 1.39 9.64
N GLU A 12 -11.73 1.95 10.31
CA GLU A 12 -12.42 3.17 9.87
C GLU A 12 -11.52 4.41 9.91
N THR A 13 -10.67 4.51 10.93
CA THR A 13 -9.67 5.59 11.02
C THR A 13 -8.59 5.46 9.95
N ASP A 14 -8.13 4.25 9.63
CA ASP A 14 -7.11 4.02 8.61
C ASP A 14 -7.63 4.35 7.21
N ALA A 15 -8.86 3.93 6.89
CA ALA A 15 -9.51 4.29 5.63
C ALA A 15 -9.77 5.80 5.51
N ALA A 16 -10.11 6.47 6.62
CA ALA A 16 -10.28 7.93 6.65
C ALA A 16 -8.94 8.67 6.49
N LEU A 17 -7.85 8.17 7.09
CA LEU A 17 -6.51 8.72 6.93
C LEU A 17 -5.98 8.53 5.51
N HIS A 18 -6.23 7.39 4.90
CA HIS A 18 -5.87 7.12 3.50
C HIS A 18 -6.55 8.10 2.54
N ARG A 19 -7.87 8.31 2.67
CA ARG A 19 -8.61 9.29 1.86
C ARG A 19 -8.13 10.73 2.06
N LYS A 20 -7.75 11.09 3.29
CA LYS A 20 -7.15 12.41 3.57
C LYS A 20 -5.80 12.56 2.88
N ALA A 21 -4.98 11.50 2.83
CA ALA A 21 -3.72 11.51 2.11
C ALA A 21 -3.92 11.65 0.59
N GLU A 22 -4.88 10.93 0.00
CA GLU A 22 -5.25 11.06 -1.42
C GLU A 22 -5.67 12.51 -1.75
N ALA A 23 -6.53 13.11 -0.93
CA ALA A 23 -6.99 14.48 -1.10
C ALA A 23 -5.87 15.53 -0.92
N LEU A 24 -4.91 15.27 -0.03
CA LEU A 24 -3.74 16.11 0.17
C LEU A 24 -2.82 16.08 -1.05
N VAL A 25 -2.54 14.90 -1.59
CA VAL A 25 -1.70 14.74 -2.79
C VAL A 25 -2.36 15.39 -4.02
N ALA A 26 -3.68 15.27 -4.16
CA ALA A 26 -4.42 15.90 -5.26
C ALA A 26 -4.36 17.45 -5.20
N ARG A 27 -4.33 18.05 -4.00
CA ARG A 27 -4.41 19.52 -3.84
C ARG A 27 -3.06 20.23 -3.84
N THR A 28 -1.95 19.56 -3.52
CA THR A 28 -0.65 20.23 -3.29
C THR A 28 0.32 20.16 -4.47
N GLU A 29 -0.07 19.57 -5.60
CA GLU A 29 0.86 19.24 -6.71
C GLU A 29 2.07 18.38 -6.29
N GLU A 30 2.08 17.82 -5.07
CA GLU A 30 3.01 16.78 -4.57
C GLU A 30 2.72 15.43 -5.26
N ARG A 31 2.57 15.46 -6.58
CA ARG A 31 2.36 14.27 -7.41
C ARG A 31 3.51 13.30 -7.23
N CYS A 32 4.71 13.77 -6.87
CA CYS A 32 5.90 12.96 -6.58
C CYS A 32 5.69 11.83 -5.54
N TRP A 33 4.64 11.88 -4.70
CA TRP A 33 4.33 10.83 -3.74
C TRP A 33 3.19 9.88 -4.13
N VAL A 34 2.51 10.13 -5.26
CA VAL A 34 1.37 9.30 -5.69
C VAL A 34 1.79 7.83 -5.85
N ALA A 35 2.96 7.56 -6.45
CA ALA A 35 3.47 6.19 -6.57
C ALA A 35 3.62 5.49 -5.21
N GLU A 36 4.11 6.22 -4.20
CA GLU A 36 4.31 5.67 -2.86
C GLU A 36 2.97 5.44 -2.13
N LEU A 37 1.96 6.28 -2.39
CA LEU A 37 0.62 6.12 -1.82
C LEU A 37 -0.04 4.83 -2.31
N HIS A 38 -0.01 4.54 -3.61
CA HIS A 38 -0.53 3.29 -4.16
C HIS A 38 0.26 2.08 -3.63
N ARG A 39 1.59 2.19 -3.52
CA ARG A 39 2.44 1.13 -2.95
C ARG A 39 2.06 0.82 -1.49
N LEU A 40 1.91 1.85 -0.65
CA LEU A 40 1.55 1.67 0.76
C LEU A 40 0.14 1.11 0.90
N ARG A 41 -0.82 1.54 0.07
CA ARG A 41 -2.17 0.98 0.04
C ARG A 41 -2.14 -0.53 -0.24
N ALA A 42 -1.34 -0.96 -1.22
CA ALA A 42 -1.18 -2.37 -1.55
C ALA A 42 -0.62 -3.16 -0.35
N VAL A 43 0.40 -2.64 0.33
CA VAL A 43 0.97 -3.26 1.55
C VAL A 43 -0.07 -3.42 2.66
N PHE A 44 -0.86 -2.37 2.93
CA PHE A 44 -1.93 -2.45 3.93
C PHE A 44 -2.99 -3.49 3.56
N LEU A 45 -3.41 -3.53 2.30
CA LEU A 45 -4.40 -4.49 1.82
C LEU A 45 -3.86 -5.93 1.85
N THR A 46 -2.58 -6.15 1.56
CA THR A 46 -1.93 -7.46 1.76
C THR A 46 -1.99 -7.88 3.23
N ALA A 47 -1.66 -6.99 4.17
CA ALA A 47 -1.72 -7.29 5.60
C ALA A 47 -3.15 -7.59 6.09
N LEU A 48 -4.17 -7.05 5.41
CA LEU A 48 -5.58 -7.32 5.70
C LEU A 48 -6.14 -8.57 4.99
N GLY A 49 -5.33 -9.28 4.19
CA GLY A 49 -5.79 -10.44 3.42
C GLY A 49 -6.81 -10.09 2.35
N ALA A 50 -6.71 -8.89 1.77
CA ALA A 50 -7.61 -8.45 0.70
C ALA A 50 -7.37 -9.21 -0.61
N ASP A 51 -8.23 -8.95 -1.59
CA ASP A 51 -8.18 -9.57 -2.91
C ASP A 51 -6.83 -9.33 -3.62
N GLU A 52 -6.22 -10.42 -4.10
CA GLU A 52 -4.90 -10.40 -4.73
C GLU A 52 -4.89 -9.58 -6.03
N THR A 53 -5.98 -9.61 -6.81
CA THR A 53 -6.06 -8.85 -8.07
C THR A 53 -6.09 -7.34 -7.82
N LEU A 54 -6.74 -6.90 -6.74
CA LEU A 54 -6.70 -5.49 -6.31
C LEU A 54 -5.30 -5.08 -5.84
N ILE A 55 -4.63 -5.95 -5.09
CA ILE A 55 -3.26 -5.71 -4.61
C ILE A 55 -2.29 -5.59 -5.79
N GLU A 56 -2.36 -6.51 -6.76
CA GLU A 56 -1.56 -6.48 -7.98
C GLU A 56 -1.79 -5.19 -8.79
N ALA A 57 -3.05 -4.81 -8.99
CA ALA A 57 -3.40 -3.60 -9.73
C ALA A 57 -2.77 -2.34 -9.09
N LEU A 58 -2.80 -2.24 -7.76
CA LEU A 58 -2.21 -1.12 -7.04
C LEU A 58 -0.68 -1.06 -7.18
N PHE A 59 0.01 -2.20 -7.19
CA PHE A 59 1.45 -2.23 -7.45
C PHE A 59 1.79 -1.86 -8.90
N TYR A 60 1.02 -2.32 -9.88
CA TYR A 60 1.20 -1.91 -11.28
C TYR A 60 0.99 -0.41 -11.45
N GLU A 61 -0.02 0.15 -10.81
CA GLU A 61 -0.31 1.57 -10.85
C GLU A 61 0.82 2.39 -10.17
N ALA A 62 1.30 1.96 -9.00
CA ALA A 62 2.45 2.57 -8.33
C ALA A 62 3.71 2.61 -9.21
N ILE A 63 4.02 1.49 -9.89
CA ILE A 63 5.17 1.38 -10.81
C ILE A 63 4.97 2.29 -12.03
N GLY A 64 3.77 2.28 -12.63
CA GLY A 64 3.44 3.11 -13.79
C GLY A 64 3.59 4.60 -13.50
N ILE A 65 3.10 5.03 -12.34
CA ILE A 65 3.20 6.41 -11.86
C ILE A 65 4.65 6.78 -11.55
N ALA A 66 5.43 5.90 -10.90
CA ALA A 66 6.85 6.14 -10.66
C ALA A 66 7.65 6.33 -11.96
N LYS A 67 7.35 5.54 -12.99
CA LYS A 67 7.92 5.69 -14.34
C LYS A 67 7.53 7.02 -14.99
N GLN A 68 6.26 7.41 -14.90
CA GLN A 68 5.79 8.69 -15.42
C GLN A 68 6.49 9.88 -14.73
N GLN A 69 6.77 9.74 -13.44
CA GLN A 69 7.51 10.71 -12.64
C GLN A 69 9.03 10.66 -12.86
N LYS A 70 9.53 9.69 -13.64
CA LYS A 70 10.96 9.41 -13.84
C LYS A 70 11.71 9.17 -12.52
N SER A 71 11.02 8.63 -11.52
CA SER A 71 11.58 8.37 -10.19
C SER A 71 12.03 6.92 -10.05
N ILE A 72 13.32 6.67 -10.32
CA ILE A 72 13.92 5.33 -10.27
C ILE A 72 13.86 4.73 -8.87
N SER A 73 13.98 5.55 -7.82
CA SER A 73 13.93 5.09 -6.43
C SER A 73 12.55 4.57 -6.05
N LEU A 74 11.49 5.27 -6.48
CA LEU A 74 10.10 4.85 -6.22
C LEU A 74 9.72 3.63 -7.05
N GLU A 75 10.15 3.57 -8.31
CA GLU A 75 9.93 2.39 -9.16
C GLU A 75 10.54 1.14 -8.52
N LYS A 76 11.83 1.19 -8.16
CA LYS A 76 12.53 0.06 -7.54
C LYS A 76 11.91 -0.37 -6.22
N ARG A 77 11.45 0.60 -5.41
CA ARG A 77 10.79 0.30 -4.13
C ARG A 77 9.46 -0.41 -4.34
N ALA A 78 8.65 0.04 -5.29
CA ALA A 78 7.38 -0.61 -5.64
C ALA A 78 7.60 -2.03 -6.19
N GLN A 79 8.57 -2.22 -7.09
CA GLN A 79 8.94 -3.54 -7.62
C GLN A 79 9.44 -4.49 -6.51
N ALA A 80 10.37 -4.04 -5.68
CA ALA A 80 10.90 -4.86 -4.59
C ALA A 80 9.78 -5.26 -3.61
N THR A 81 8.89 -4.32 -3.28
CA THR A 81 7.75 -4.60 -2.39
C THR A 81 6.76 -5.59 -3.03
N TYR A 82 6.46 -5.47 -4.32
CA TYR A 82 5.56 -6.41 -5.01
C TYR A 82 6.11 -7.84 -5.06
N LEU A 83 7.43 -7.99 -5.16
CA LEU A 83 8.09 -9.29 -5.22
C LEU A 83 8.32 -9.94 -3.84
N LEU A 84 8.24 -9.16 -2.76
CA LEU A 84 8.45 -9.60 -1.37
C LEU A 84 7.36 -10.54 -0.82
N PRO A 85 6.04 -10.33 -1.04
CA PRO A 85 4.96 -11.22 -0.58
C PRO A 85 5.16 -12.68 -1.01
N ARG A 86 5.83 -12.92 -2.14
CA ARG A 86 6.09 -14.26 -2.66
C ARG A 86 7.14 -15.04 -1.87
N THR A 87 8.02 -14.37 -1.14
CA THR A 87 9.08 -15.00 -0.33
C THR A 87 8.71 -15.12 1.15
N VAL A 88 7.96 -14.17 1.73
CA VAL A 88 7.57 -14.25 3.16
C VAL A 88 6.47 -15.28 3.41
N ALA A 89 5.57 -15.49 2.44
CA ALA A 89 4.56 -16.56 2.52
C ALA A 89 5.20 -17.96 2.56
N HIS A 90 6.36 -18.15 1.93
CA HIS A 90 7.09 -19.41 1.98
C HIS A 90 7.76 -19.65 3.34
N ILE A 91 8.24 -18.57 3.99
CA ILE A 91 8.89 -18.63 5.32
C ILE A 91 7.84 -18.82 6.43
N ALA A 92 6.64 -18.24 6.29
CA ALA A 92 5.55 -18.39 7.26
C ALA A 92 4.83 -19.75 7.18
N ALA A 93 4.99 -20.51 6.09
CA ALA A 93 4.43 -21.85 5.93
C ALA A 93 5.34 -22.97 6.47
N GLU A 94 6.56 -22.64 6.89
CA GLU A 94 7.57 -23.59 7.43
C GLU A 94 7.78 -23.45 8.95
N GLN A 95 6.93 -22.68 9.66
CA GLN A 95 6.90 -22.59 11.13
C GLN A 95 5.54 -22.98 11.69
#